data_AF-A0AAC8TC82-F1
#
_entry.id   AF-A0AAC8TC82-F1
#
_cell.length_a   1.000
_cell.length_b   1.000
_cell.length_c   1.000
_cell.angle_alpha   90.00
_cell.angle_beta   90.00
_cell.angle_gamma   90.00
#
_symmetry.space_group_name_H-M   'P 1'
#
loop_
_entity.id
_entity.type
_entity.pdbx_description
1 polymer ?
#
loop_
_entity_poly.entity_id
_entity_poly.type
_entity_poly.pdbx_seq_one_letter_code
_entity_poly.pdbx_strand_id
1 'polypeptide(L)'
;MSRKKHRGEDTWALIRESLDDFRPTQLAARLREYLAPRLASGTRAQDERTYRALLEGVDALLSEHAGAWYTHGFHGELPRQGALAEPGVEGYIERILFTLGVAHERLCTLDTYFRSVALPPDEEDRAAVLSDAVRRVLELTSEANGGEEAWHRHAHLGLGWLLESQGIRRTERLEQALGEALADFTRAAPSPEEARRAADTIAGVAVKEESARRYRDEGVS
;
A
#
# COMPACT_ATOMS: atom_id res chain seq x y z
N MET A 1 -1.88 -19.50 -14.90
CA MET A 1 -1.69 -18.26 -15.69
C MET A 1 -0.56 -17.47 -15.06
N SER A 2 0.45 -17.11 -15.87
CA SER A 2 1.71 -16.53 -15.40
C SER A 2 1.51 -15.25 -14.62
N ARG A 3 1.95 -15.24 -13.35
CA ARG A 3 2.31 -14.01 -12.63
C ARG A 3 3.51 -13.41 -13.36
N LYS A 4 3.25 -12.59 -14.39
CA LYS A 4 4.27 -11.69 -14.93
C LYS A 4 4.64 -10.73 -13.79
N LYS A 5 5.83 -10.94 -13.22
CA LYS A 5 6.54 -9.96 -12.40
C LYS A 5 6.41 -8.61 -13.11
N HIS A 6 5.64 -7.67 -12.55
CA HIS A 6 5.68 -6.25 -12.92
C HIS A 6 7.01 -5.67 -12.43
N ARG A 7 8.09 -6.12 -13.08
CA ARG A 7 9.46 -5.73 -12.76
C ARG A 7 9.76 -4.45 -13.52
N GLY A 8 9.24 -3.31 -13.04
CA GLY A 8 9.70 -2.00 -13.49
C GLY A 8 8.66 -0.93 -13.82
N GLU A 9 7.40 -1.08 -13.42
CA GLU A 9 6.45 0.04 -13.45
C GLU A 9 6.46 0.73 -12.08
N ASP A 10 6.75 2.03 -12.04
CA ASP A 10 6.63 2.89 -10.86
C ASP A 10 5.18 2.83 -10.37
N THR A 11 4.95 1.93 -9.42
CA THR A 11 3.62 1.58 -8.94
C THR A 11 3.01 2.76 -8.20
N TRP A 12 3.85 3.57 -7.54
CA TRP A 12 3.43 4.79 -6.88
C TRP A 12 2.85 5.84 -7.85
N ALA A 13 3.41 6.01 -9.04
CA ALA A 13 2.91 6.99 -10.00
C ALA A 13 1.45 6.68 -10.41
N LEU A 14 1.17 5.41 -10.70
CA LEU A 14 -0.18 4.92 -11.02
C LEU A 14 -1.15 5.07 -9.84
N ILE A 15 -0.71 4.75 -8.62
CA ILE A 15 -1.51 4.94 -7.41
C ILE A 15 -1.86 6.43 -7.27
N ARG A 16 -0.86 7.31 -7.31
CA ARG A 16 -1.01 8.76 -7.12
C ARG A 16 -1.97 9.38 -8.15
N GLU A 17 -1.83 9.02 -9.42
CA GLU A 17 -2.69 9.53 -10.50
C GLU A 17 -4.16 9.14 -10.33
N SER A 18 -4.43 8.02 -9.68
CA SER A 18 -5.79 7.51 -9.46
C SER A 18 -6.37 7.81 -8.08
N LEU A 19 -5.63 8.47 -7.17
CA LEU A 19 -6.17 8.84 -5.86
C LEU A 19 -7.44 9.69 -6.00
N ASP A 20 -7.47 10.60 -6.98
CA ASP A 20 -8.63 11.43 -7.24
C ASP A 20 -9.79 10.68 -7.91
N ASP A 21 -9.67 9.40 -8.26
CA ASP A 21 -10.74 8.60 -8.88
C ASP A 21 -11.70 7.98 -7.86
N PHE A 22 -11.38 8.04 -6.56
CA PHE A 22 -12.26 7.46 -5.55
C PHE A 22 -13.61 8.22 -5.49
N ARG A 23 -14.69 7.55 -5.93
CA ARG A 23 -16.05 8.07 -5.97
C ARG A 23 -16.98 7.19 -5.11
N PRO A 24 -16.96 7.33 -3.78
CA PRO A 24 -17.66 6.41 -2.86
C PRO A 24 -19.16 6.34 -3.13
N THR A 25 -19.82 7.44 -3.51
CA THR A 25 -21.26 7.45 -3.84
C THR A 25 -21.58 6.65 -5.11
N GLN A 26 -20.76 6.77 -6.16
CA GLN A 26 -20.96 6.00 -7.40
C GLN A 26 -20.67 4.53 -7.16
N LEU A 27 -19.60 4.23 -6.43
CA LEU A 27 -19.23 2.87 -6.04
C LEU A 27 -20.33 2.21 -5.18
N ALA A 28 -20.93 2.95 -4.25
CA ALA A 28 -22.07 2.47 -3.45
C ALA A 28 -23.25 2.04 -4.33
N ALA A 29 -23.58 2.82 -5.37
CA ALA A 29 -24.65 2.48 -6.30
C ALA A 29 -24.37 1.17 -7.05
N ARG A 30 -23.13 1.01 -7.55
CA ARG A 30 -22.69 -0.23 -8.24
C ARG A 30 -22.67 -1.44 -7.32
N LEU A 31 -22.15 -1.29 -6.10
CA LEU A 31 -22.19 -2.34 -5.10
C LEU A 31 -23.62 -2.74 -4.75
N ARG A 32 -24.55 -1.78 -4.63
CA ARG A 32 -25.97 -2.07 -4.39
C ARG A 32 -26.62 -2.85 -5.53
N GLU A 33 -26.39 -2.44 -6.78
CA GLU A 33 -26.85 -3.16 -7.98
C GLU A 33 -26.35 -4.61 -8.01
N TYR A 34 -25.10 -4.84 -7.61
CA TYR A 34 -24.49 -6.16 -7.57
C TYR A 34 -24.99 -7.00 -6.38
N LEU A 35 -25.00 -6.44 -5.17
CA LEU A 35 -25.24 -7.15 -3.92
C LEU A 35 -26.72 -7.40 -3.64
N ALA A 36 -27.63 -6.47 -3.99
CA ALA A 36 -29.06 -6.58 -3.68
C ALA A 36 -29.70 -7.90 -4.14
N PRO A 37 -29.58 -8.35 -5.41
CA PRO A 37 -30.17 -9.61 -5.82
C PRO A 37 -29.48 -10.85 -5.20
N ARG A 38 -28.23 -10.72 -4.77
CA ARG A 38 -27.41 -11.85 -4.26
C ARG A 38 -27.58 -12.07 -2.76
N LEU A 39 -27.87 -11.01 -2.01
CA LEU A 39 -28.09 -11.05 -0.57
C LEU A 39 -29.59 -11.11 -0.19
N ALA A 40 -30.50 -10.65 -1.08
CA ALA A 40 -31.96 -10.75 -0.85
C ALA A 40 -32.49 -12.19 -0.87
N SER A 41 -31.77 -13.14 -1.46
CA SER A 41 -32.19 -14.55 -1.57
C SER A 41 -32.08 -15.37 -0.28
N GLY A 42 -31.72 -14.75 0.86
CA GLY A 42 -31.94 -15.26 2.22
C GLY A 42 -31.50 -16.70 2.52
N THR A 43 -30.53 -16.84 3.43
CA THR A 43 -30.59 -17.88 4.48
C THR A 43 -30.66 -19.35 4.06
N ARG A 44 -30.00 -19.76 2.98
CA ARG A 44 -29.37 -21.09 2.96
C ARG A 44 -27.90 -20.84 3.15
N ALA A 45 -27.28 -21.50 4.13
CA ALA A 45 -25.83 -21.47 4.36
C ALA A 45 -25.14 -21.33 3.01
N GLN A 46 -24.68 -20.12 2.68
CA GLN A 46 -24.00 -19.89 1.41
C GLN A 46 -22.82 -20.83 1.48
N ASP A 47 -22.74 -21.76 0.52
CA ASP A 47 -21.55 -22.59 0.48
C ASP A 47 -20.34 -21.66 0.30
N GLU A 48 -19.19 -22.07 0.84
CA GLU A 48 -17.98 -21.26 0.81
C GLU A 48 -17.62 -20.83 -0.62
N ARG A 49 -18.02 -21.62 -1.62
CA ARG A 49 -17.84 -21.34 -3.04
C ARG A 49 -18.69 -20.17 -3.54
N THR A 50 -19.94 -20.08 -3.14
CA THR A 50 -20.87 -18.99 -3.50
C THR A 50 -20.41 -17.70 -2.84
N TYR A 51 -19.99 -17.79 -1.58
CA TYR A 51 -19.43 -16.66 -0.86
C TYR A 51 -18.12 -16.16 -1.51
N ARG A 52 -17.22 -17.08 -1.89
CA ARG A 52 -16.00 -16.74 -2.61
C ARG A 52 -16.30 -16.06 -3.95
N ALA A 53 -17.27 -16.57 -4.71
CA ALA A 53 -17.69 -15.96 -5.97
C ALA A 53 -18.31 -14.56 -5.78
N LEU A 54 -19.01 -14.33 -4.65
CA LEU A 54 -19.50 -13.01 -4.28
C LEU A 54 -18.34 -12.04 -4.03
N LEU A 55 -17.35 -12.44 -3.23
CA LEU A 55 -16.17 -11.63 -2.94
C LEU A 55 -15.34 -11.36 -4.20
N GLU A 56 -15.15 -12.34 -5.06
CA GLU A 56 -14.47 -12.17 -6.36
C GLU A 56 -15.19 -11.15 -7.24
N GLY A 57 -16.53 -11.15 -7.25
CA GLY A 57 -17.29 -10.16 -8.01
C GLY A 57 -17.26 -8.75 -7.40
N VAL A 58 -17.23 -8.65 -6.06
CA VAL A 58 -16.99 -7.36 -5.38
C VAL A 58 -15.60 -6.84 -5.72
N ASP A 59 -14.55 -7.68 -5.60
CA ASP A 59 -13.17 -7.31 -5.90
C ASP A 59 -12.99 -6.87 -7.36
N ALA A 60 -13.64 -7.55 -8.31
CA ALA A 60 -13.64 -7.15 -9.71
C ALA A 60 -14.31 -5.77 -9.91
N LEU A 61 -15.44 -5.52 -9.24
CA LEU A 61 -16.14 -4.23 -9.30
C LEU A 61 -15.30 -3.10 -8.70
N LEU A 62 -14.62 -3.37 -7.58
CA LEU A 62 -13.68 -2.43 -6.97
C LEU A 62 -12.48 -2.16 -7.89
N SER A 63 -11.91 -3.19 -8.51
CA SER A 63 -10.82 -3.04 -9.47
C SER A 63 -11.20 -2.19 -10.67
N GLU A 64 -12.44 -2.29 -11.14
CA GLU A 64 -12.94 -1.50 -12.28
C GLU A 64 -13.26 -0.05 -11.91
N HIS A 65 -13.78 0.19 -10.70
CA HIS A 65 -14.38 1.49 -10.36
C HIS A 65 -13.68 2.28 -9.26
N ALA A 66 -12.81 1.67 -8.46
CA ALA A 66 -12.05 2.39 -7.45
C ALA A 66 -10.80 3.05 -8.02
N GLY A 67 -10.24 2.55 -9.14
CA GLY A 67 -9.02 3.05 -9.76
C GLY A 67 -7.76 2.27 -9.35
N ALA A 68 -6.61 2.65 -9.92
CA ALA A 68 -5.35 1.93 -9.75
C ALA A 68 -4.85 1.91 -8.29
N TRP A 69 -5.22 2.90 -7.46
CA TRP A 69 -4.87 2.90 -6.04
C TRP A 69 -5.46 1.69 -5.31
N TYR A 70 -6.60 1.16 -5.74
CA TYR A 70 -7.15 -0.07 -5.18
C TYR A 70 -6.32 -1.27 -5.59
N THR A 71 -6.07 -1.46 -6.88
CA THR A 71 -5.38 -2.67 -7.38
C THR A 71 -3.90 -2.72 -7.01
N HIS A 72 -3.26 -1.56 -6.83
CA HIS A 72 -1.82 -1.45 -6.57
C HIS A 72 -1.48 -1.00 -5.14
N GLY A 73 -2.40 -0.33 -4.45
CA GLY A 73 -2.17 0.27 -3.13
C GLY A 73 -3.06 -0.29 -2.01
N PHE A 74 -4.22 -0.88 -2.32
CA PHE A 74 -5.08 -1.49 -1.30
C PHE A 74 -4.57 -2.90 -0.98
N HIS A 75 -4.27 -3.11 0.29
CA HIS A 75 -3.77 -4.39 0.80
C HIS A 75 -4.59 -4.90 2.00
N GLY A 76 -5.75 -4.29 2.26
CA GLY A 76 -6.66 -4.74 3.31
C GLY A 76 -7.49 -5.94 2.87
N GLU A 77 -7.96 -6.74 3.82
CA GLU A 77 -9.00 -7.74 3.52
C GLU A 77 -10.36 -7.06 3.45
N LEU A 78 -11.16 -7.38 2.43
CA LEU A 78 -12.57 -7.00 2.44
C LEU A 78 -13.27 -7.66 3.65
N PRO A 79 -14.23 -6.97 4.28
CA PRO A 79 -14.91 -7.49 5.46
C PRO A 79 -15.52 -8.87 5.17
N ARG A 80 -15.15 -9.86 6.00
CA ARG A 80 -15.75 -11.20 5.94
C ARG A 80 -17.17 -11.16 6.49
N GLN A 81 -18.10 -11.84 5.85
CA GLN A 81 -19.46 -11.99 6.35
C GLN A 81 -19.43 -13.00 7.52
N GLY A 82 -19.68 -12.54 8.76
CA GLY A 82 -19.63 -13.43 9.93
C GLY A 82 -19.99 -12.85 11.30
N ALA A 83 -21.02 -13.48 11.90
CA ALA A 83 -21.34 -13.66 13.35
C ALA A 83 -22.03 -12.57 14.19
N LEU A 84 -22.18 -11.33 13.75
CA LEU A 84 -23.01 -10.33 14.47
C LEU A 84 -24.11 -9.84 13.53
N ALA A 85 -25.37 -10.00 13.97
CA ALA A 85 -26.63 -9.60 13.32
C ALA A 85 -26.42 -8.84 11.99
N GLU A 86 -26.53 -9.56 10.88
CA GLU A 86 -26.10 -9.05 9.58
C GLU A 86 -26.81 -7.74 9.25
N PRO A 87 -26.10 -6.62 9.11
CA PRO A 87 -26.70 -5.46 8.52
C PRO A 87 -26.83 -5.82 7.04
N GLY A 88 -28.03 -5.67 6.47
CA GLY A 88 -28.32 -6.10 5.10
C GLY A 88 -27.41 -5.45 4.05
N VAL A 89 -27.83 -5.48 2.78
CA VAL A 89 -27.03 -4.95 1.64
C VAL A 89 -26.33 -3.63 1.95
N GLU A 90 -27.05 -2.66 2.53
CA GLU A 90 -26.50 -1.35 2.89
C GLU A 90 -25.38 -1.41 3.93
N GLY A 91 -25.51 -2.18 5.00
CA GLY A 91 -24.44 -2.26 5.99
C GLY A 91 -23.22 -3.07 5.54
N TYR A 92 -23.38 -3.96 4.56
CA TYR A 92 -22.22 -4.55 3.90
C TYR A 92 -21.50 -3.51 3.02
N ILE A 93 -22.24 -2.70 2.25
CA ILE A 93 -21.69 -1.59 1.46
C ILE A 93 -20.98 -0.58 2.36
N GLU A 94 -21.61 -0.15 3.46
CA GLU A 94 -21.02 0.80 4.41
C GLU A 94 -19.68 0.30 4.96
N ARG A 95 -19.57 -0.99 5.30
CA ARG A 95 -18.31 -1.59 5.76
C ARG A 95 -17.24 -1.59 4.67
N ILE A 96 -17.58 -1.99 3.44
CA ILE A 96 -16.64 -1.94 2.31
C ILE A 96 -16.14 -0.51 2.11
N LEU A 97 -17.06 0.47 2.03
CA LEU A 97 -16.71 1.86 1.79
C LEU A 97 -15.91 2.47 2.95
N PHE A 98 -16.21 2.08 4.19
CA PHE A 98 -15.41 2.49 5.35
C PHE A 98 -13.98 1.97 5.24
N THR A 99 -13.79 0.67 4.97
CA THR A 99 -12.46 0.08 4.80
C THR A 99 -11.68 0.74 3.65
N LEU A 100 -12.35 0.99 2.52
CA LEU A 100 -11.75 1.68 1.38
C LEU A 100 -11.39 3.13 1.72
N GLY A 101 -12.26 3.84 2.44
CA GLY A 101 -12.03 5.23 2.86
C GLY A 101 -10.80 5.36 3.75
N VAL A 102 -10.62 4.47 4.73
CA VAL A 102 -9.43 4.45 5.59
C VAL A 102 -8.16 4.20 4.79
N ALA A 103 -8.19 3.24 3.85
CA ALA A 103 -7.03 2.97 3.01
C ALA A 103 -6.72 4.12 2.05
N HIS A 104 -7.73 4.73 1.45
CA HIS A 104 -7.59 5.88 0.56
C HIS A 104 -7.01 7.10 1.29
N GLU A 105 -7.53 7.43 2.47
CA GLU A 105 -7.03 8.53 3.32
C GLU A 105 -5.55 8.33 3.69
N ARG A 106 -5.16 7.07 4.00
CA ARG A 106 -3.77 6.73 4.25
C ARG A 106 -2.88 6.99 3.04
N LEU A 107 -3.31 6.61 1.84
CA LEU A 107 -2.53 6.87 0.61
C LEU A 107 -2.42 8.37 0.31
N CYS A 108 -3.48 9.15 0.54
CA CYS A 108 -3.44 10.62 0.43
C CYS A 108 -2.48 11.26 1.45
N THR A 109 -2.43 10.72 2.67
CA THR A 109 -1.48 11.15 3.70
C THR A 109 -0.04 10.88 3.27
N LEU A 110 0.22 9.70 2.70
CA LEU A 110 1.53 9.35 2.15
C LEU A 110 1.90 10.26 0.96
N ASP A 111 0.98 10.54 0.02
CA ASP A 111 1.25 11.45 -1.10
C ASP A 111 1.60 12.86 -0.64
N THR A 112 0.81 13.40 0.29
CA THR A 112 1.09 14.71 0.88
C THR A 112 2.48 14.75 1.52
N TYR A 113 2.83 13.68 2.25
CA TYR A 113 4.14 13.57 2.88
C TYR A 113 5.26 13.44 1.85
N PHE A 114 5.16 12.54 0.88
CA PHE A 114 6.18 12.30 -0.14
C PHE A 114 6.50 13.54 -0.96
N ARG A 115 5.50 14.36 -1.28
CA ARG A 115 5.69 15.66 -1.97
C ARG A 115 6.41 16.69 -1.11
N SER A 116 6.36 16.55 0.22
CA SER A 116 7.05 17.44 1.14
C SER A 116 8.53 17.08 1.34
N VAL A 117 8.93 15.85 0.99
CA VAL A 117 10.32 15.40 1.09
C VAL A 117 11.14 16.04 -0.02
N ALA A 118 12.21 16.74 0.35
CA ALA A 118 13.13 17.37 -0.58
C ALA A 118 14.54 16.82 -0.35
N LEU A 119 15.00 15.94 -1.25
CA LEU A 119 16.31 15.33 -1.14
C LEU A 119 17.42 16.31 -1.60
N PRO A 120 18.39 16.64 -0.72
CA PRO A 120 19.52 17.48 -1.09
C PRO A 120 20.44 16.79 -2.13
N PRO A 121 21.32 17.56 -2.80
CA PRO A 121 22.25 17.02 -3.79
C PRO A 121 23.44 16.29 -3.16
N ASP A 122 23.89 16.73 -1.97
CA ASP A 122 24.97 16.10 -1.22
C ASP A 122 24.56 14.70 -0.72
N GLU A 123 25.47 13.73 -0.80
CA GLU A 123 25.15 12.33 -0.48
C GLU A 123 24.90 12.09 1.01
N GLU A 124 25.65 12.74 1.89
CA GLU A 124 25.54 12.57 3.34
C GLU A 124 24.25 13.21 3.84
N ASP A 125 23.99 14.47 3.44
CA ASP A 125 22.74 15.16 3.76
C ASP A 125 21.55 14.43 3.13
N ARG A 126 21.70 13.86 1.93
CA ARG A 126 20.63 13.10 1.26
C ARG A 126 20.30 11.84 2.03
N ALA A 127 21.31 11.11 2.49
CA ALA A 127 21.11 9.92 3.31
C ALA A 127 20.42 10.27 4.63
N ALA A 128 20.77 11.40 5.26
CA ALA A 128 20.13 11.87 6.48
C ALA A 128 18.65 12.20 6.27
N VAL A 129 18.32 13.02 5.26
CA VAL A 129 16.93 13.39 4.94
C VAL A 129 16.10 12.16 4.53
N LEU A 130 16.68 11.24 3.75
CA LEU A 130 16.01 10.01 3.35
C LEU A 130 15.79 9.07 4.55
N SER A 131 16.73 9.01 5.51
CA SER A 131 16.55 8.24 6.75
C SER A 131 15.38 8.77 7.57
N ASP A 132 15.28 10.09 7.75
CA ASP A 132 14.12 10.72 8.39
C ASP A 132 12.82 10.44 7.63
N ALA A 133 12.87 10.44 6.30
CA ALA A 133 11.73 10.10 5.47
C ALA A 133 11.25 8.66 5.69
N VAL A 134 12.18 7.70 5.69
CA VAL A 134 11.91 6.28 5.95
C VAL A 134 11.31 6.10 7.35
N ARG A 135 11.89 6.73 8.37
CA ARG A 135 11.39 6.66 9.76
C ARG A 135 9.94 7.16 9.87
N ARG A 136 9.60 8.27 9.23
CA ARG A 136 8.24 8.80 9.25
C ARG A 136 7.24 7.87 8.56
N VAL A 137 7.64 7.20 7.48
CA VAL A 137 6.77 6.21 6.81
C VAL A 137 6.53 4.98 7.69
N LEU A 138 7.55 4.52 8.42
CA LEU A 138 7.39 3.44 9.40
C LEU A 138 6.42 3.84 10.51
N GLU A 139 6.53 5.07 11.03
CA GLU A 139 5.63 5.61 12.04
C GLU A 139 4.18 5.71 11.54
N LEU A 140 3.95 6.36 10.39
CA LEU A 140 2.63 6.48 9.76
C LEU A 140 2.00 5.09 9.49
N THR A 141 2.83 4.11 9.12
CA THR A 141 2.37 2.75 8.90
C THR A 141 2.04 2.03 10.20
N SER A 142 2.85 2.21 11.24
CA SER A 142 2.57 1.65 12.57
C SER A 142 1.27 2.21 13.16
N GLU A 143 1.09 3.53 13.11
CA GLU A 143 -0.12 4.23 13.59
C GLU A 143 -1.38 3.70 12.89
N ALA A 144 -1.32 3.48 11.58
CA ALA A 144 -2.48 3.04 10.80
C ALA A 144 -2.84 1.55 10.96
N ASN A 145 -1.92 0.69 11.41
CA ASN A 145 -2.13 -0.77 11.41
C ASN A 145 -2.03 -1.42 12.81
N GLY A 146 -1.92 -0.63 13.88
CA GLY A 146 -2.23 -1.09 15.25
C GLY A 146 -1.56 -2.38 15.77
N GLY A 147 -0.37 -2.73 15.28
CA GLY A 147 0.32 -3.97 15.68
C GLY A 147 -0.24 -5.26 15.05
N GLU A 148 -1.05 -5.17 14.00
CA GLU A 148 -1.57 -6.34 13.27
C GLU A 148 -0.45 -7.18 12.62
N GLU A 149 -0.69 -8.49 12.46
CA GLU A 149 0.22 -9.49 11.87
C GLU A 149 0.68 -9.18 10.42
N ALA A 150 0.19 -8.10 9.81
CA ALA A 150 0.50 -7.70 8.44
C ALA A 150 1.23 -6.35 8.31
N TRP A 151 1.46 -5.62 9.41
CA TRP A 151 1.95 -4.22 9.34
C TRP A 151 3.28 -4.09 8.56
N HIS A 152 4.21 -5.04 8.72
CA HIS A 152 5.51 -5.04 8.04
C HIS A 152 5.39 -5.10 6.51
N ARG A 153 4.37 -5.78 5.97
CA ARG A 153 4.11 -5.80 4.51
C ARG A 153 3.73 -4.42 4.02
N HIS A 154 2.85 -3.74 4.75
CA HIS A 154 2.47 -2.37 4.44
C HIS A 154 3.64 -1.40 4.58
N ALA A 155 4.53 -1.61 5.55
CA ALA A 155 5.74 -0.81 5.71
C ALA A 155 6.65 -0.98 4.49
N HIS A 156 6.90 -2.23 4.07
CA HIS A 156 7.71 -2.51 2.89
C HIS A 156 7.17 -1.84 1.62
N LEU A 157 5.84 -1.87 1.42
CA LEU A 157 5.20 -1.20 0.29
C LEU A 157 5.32 0.32 0.36
N GLY A 158 5.00 0.90 1.52
CA GLY A 158 5.09 2.35 1.73
C GLY A 158 6.51 2.88 1.52
N LEU A 159 7.53 2.13 1.94
CA LEU A 159 8.93 2.47 1.69
C LEU A 159 9.31 2.33 0.22
N GLY A 160 8.81 1.31 -0.47
CA GLY A 160 8.95 1.20 -1.93
C GLY A 160 8.38 2.42 -2.65
N TRP A 161 7.17 2.84 -2.29
CA TRP A 161 6.53 4.02 -2.86
C TRP A 161 7.25 5.33 -2.51
N LEU A 162 7.79 5.46 -1.29
CA LEU A 162 8.64 6.59 -0.93
C LEU A 162 9.82 6.68 -1.91
N LEU A 163 10.55 5.59 -2.12
CA LEU A 163 11.71 5.58 -3.01
C LEU A 163 11.33 5.93 -4.46
N GLU A 164 10.26 5.31 -4.98
CA GLU A 164 9.71 5.61 -6.31
C GLU A 164 9.32 7.11 -6.44
N SER A 165 8.68 7.69 -5.41
CA SER A 165 8.30 9.11 -5.41
C SER A 165 9.47 10.07 -5.50
N GLN A 166 10.64 9.65 -5.01
CA GLN A 166 11.89 10.43 -5.05
C GLN A 166 12.75 10.12 -6.28
N GLY A 167 12.23 9.32 -7.23
CA GLY A 167 12.96 8.89 -8.42
C GLY A 167 14.08 7.88 -8.13
N ILE A 168 14.09 7.26 -6.94
CA ILE A 168 15.07 6.25 -6.56
C ILE A 168 14.57 4.89 -7.04
N ARG A 169 15.34 4.27 -7.95
CA ARG A 169 15.00 2.97 -8.51
C ARG A 169 15.17 1.85 -7.48
N ARG A 170 14.17 0.99 -7.39
CA ARG A 170 14.16 -0.22 -6.56
C ARG A 170 15.01 -1.35 -7.18
N THR A 171 16.32 -1.31 -6.95
CA THR A 171 17.24 -2.37 -7.38
C THR A 171 17.07 -3.64 -6.52
N GLU A 172 17.54 -4.79 -6.99
CA GLU A 172 17.51 -6.03 -6.21
C GLU A 172 18.19 -5.87 -4.84
N ARG A 173 19.29 -5.12 -4.80
CA ARG A 173 20.02 -4.83 -3.56
C ARG A 173 19.20 -3.97 -2.61
N LEU A 174 18.50 -2.97 -3.11
CA LEU A 174 17.65 -2.11 -2.30
C LEU A 174 16.43 -2.87 -1.76
N GLU A 175 15.82 -3.74 -2.58
CA GLU A 175 14.77 -4.65 -2.13
C GLU A 175 15.26 -5.62 -1.05
N GLN A 176 16.47 -6.15 -1.20
CA GLN A 176 17.08 -6.99 -0.17
C GLN A 176 17.30 -6.21 1.13
N ALA A 177 17.83 -4.99 1.06
CA ALA A 177 18.05 -4.14 2.22
C ALA A 177 16.73 -3.79 2.93
N LEU A 178 15.66 -3.49 2.19
CA LEU A 178 14.32 -3.29 2.74
C LEU A 178 13.80 -4.55 3.45
N GLY A 179 13.93 -5.71 2.81
CA GLY A 179 13.50 -6.99 3.39
C GLY A 179 14.26 -7.34 4.67
N GLU A 180 15.58 -7.20 4.67
CA GLU A 180 16.44 -7.45 5.83
C GLU A 180 16.17 -6.47 6.97
N ALA A 181 16.06 -5.17 6.67
CA ALA A 181 15.82 -4.15 7.68
C ALA A 181 14.45 -4.27 8.36
N LEU A 182 13.47 -4.91 7.71
CA LEU A 182 12.12 -5.13 8.27
C LEU A 182 11.88 -6.54 8.80
N ALA A 183 12.82 -7.47 8.62
CA ALA A 183 12.63 -8.89 8.93
C ALA A 183 12.30 -9.13 10.41
N ASP A 184 12.96 -8.38 11.31
CA ASP A 184 12.78 -8.52 12.76
C ASP A 184 11.46 -7.95 13.24
N PHE A 185 10.79 -7.14 12.43
CA PHE A 185 9.58 -6.42 12.83
C PHE A 185 8.30 -7.07 12.28
N THR A 186 8.33 -8.35 11.92
CA THR A 186 7.15 -9.05 11.38
C THR A 186 5.97 -9.14 12.36
N ARG A 187 6.24 -9.11 13.67
CA ARG A 187 5.25 -9.31 14.74
C ARG A 187 4.88 -8.05 15.52
N ALA A 188 5.70 -7.01 15.44
CA ALA A 188 5.49 -5.76 16.16
C ALA A 188 6.22 -4.63 15.44
N ALA A 189 5.74 -3.39 15.63
CA ALA A 189 6.44 -2.21 15.17
C ALA A 189 7.80 -2.05 15.88
N PRO A 190 8.83 -1.52 15.20
CA PRO A 190 10.13 -1.29 15.80
C PRO A 190 10.05 -0.22 16.90
N SER A 191 10.91 -0.34 17.90
CA SER A 191 11.20 0.78 18.81
C SER A 191 11.82 1.97 18.04
N PRO A 192 11.82 3.18 18.60
CA PRO A 192 12.41 4.35 17.93
C PRO A 192 13.86 4.15 17.48
N GLU A 193 14.67 3.46 18.28
CA GLU A 193 16.07 3.18 17.98
C GLU A 193 16.24 2.10 16.91
N GLU A 194 15.38 1.09 16.89
CA GLU A 194 15.34 0.08 15.82
C GLU A 194 14.89 0.71 14.50
N ALA A 195 13.86 1.57 14.53
CA ALA A 195 13.39 2.30 13.37
C ALA A 195 14.49 3.21 12.81
N ARG A 196 15.25 3.90 13.67
CA ARG A 196 16.41 4.72 13.29
C ARG A 196 17.47 3.90 12.57
N ARG A 197 17.90 2.77 13.14
CA ARG A 197 18.92 1.90 12.53
C ARG A 197 18.47 1.30 11.19
N ALA A 198 17.21 0.87 11.11
CA ALA A 198 16.62 0.38 9.86
C ALA A 198 16.60 1.49 8.80
N ALA A 199 16.17 2.70 9.18
CA ALA A 199 16.12 3.86 8.30
C ALA A 199 17.50 4.27 7.77
N ASP A 200 18.51 4.35 8.65
CA ASP A 200 19.88 4.68 8.27
C ASP A 200 20.45 3.65 7.28
N THR A 201 20.15 2.37 7.50
CA THR A 201 20.58 1.27 6.62
C THR A 201 19.94 1.39 5.24
N ILE A 202 18.62 1.56 5.18
CA ILE A 202 17.87 1.67 3.92
C ILE A 202 18.32 2.90 3.14
N ALA A 203 18.39 4.06 3.80
CA ALA A 203 18.80 5.32 3.17
C ALA A 203 20.24 5.25 2.64
N GLY A 204 21.16 4.70 3.44
CA GLY A 204 22.56 4.53 3.03
C GLY A 204 22.73 3.62 1.82
N VAL A 205 21.94 2.54 1.71
CA VAL A 205 21.95 1.67 0.52
C VAL A 205 21.34 2.38 -0.69
N ALA A 206 20.21 3.07 -0.51
CA ALA A 206 19.52 3.78 -1.58
C ALA A 206 20.41 4.85 -2.24
N VAL A 207 21.07 5.70 -1.43
CA VAL A 207 21.96 6.75 -1.94
C VAL A 207 23.17 6.15 -2.67
N LYS A 208 23.81 5.12 -2.10
CA LYS A 208 24.95 4.45 -2.75
C LYS A 208 24.60 3.83 -4.09
N GLU A 209 23.44 3.18 -4.19
CA GLU A 209 22.96 2.59 -5.45
C GLU A 209 22.66 3.67 -6.50
N GLU A 210 22.09 4.80 -6.08
CA GLU A 210 21.82 5.93 -6.97
C GLU A 210 23.10 6.57 -7.48
N SER A 211 24.06 6.85 -6.60
CA SER A 211 25.36 7.42 -6.97
C SER A 211 26.15 6.51 -7.89
N ALA A 212 26.22 5.20 -7.58
CA ALA A 212 26.88 4.22 -8.44
C ALA A 212 26.25 4.09 -9.83
N ARG A 213 24.98 4.49 -9.99
CA ARG A 213 24.33 4.61 -11.31
C ARG A 213 24.79 5.88 -12.01
N ARG A 214 24.74 7.03 -11.35
CA ARG A 214 25.17 8.32 -11.94
C ARG A 214 26.60 8.24 -12.49
N TYR A 215 27.53 7.68 -11.73
CA TYR A 215 28.91 7.47 -12.18
C TYR A 215 29.03 6.51 -13.39
N ARG A 216 28.18 5.48 -13.49
CA ARG A 216 28.18 4.56 -14.63
C ARG A 216 27.60 5.20 -15.89
N ASP A 217 26.57 6.03 -15.74
CA ASP A 217 25.93 6.71 -16.87
C ASP A 217 26.82 7.85 -17.40
N GLU A 218 27.60 8.51 -16.52
CA GLU A 218 28.58 9.55 -16.90
C GLU A 218 29.88 8.99 -17.50
N GLY A 219 30.30 7.79 -17.12
CA GLY A 219 31.52 7.13 -17.61
C GLY A 219 31.40 6.47 -19.00
N VAL A 220 30.26 6.60 -19.67
CA VAL A 220 29.97 6.04 -21.01
C VAL A 220 29.89 7.14 -22.08
N SER A 221 30.24 8.39 -21.75
CA SER A 221 30.34 9.50 -22.73
C SER A 221 31.72 9.60 -23.37
#